data_AF-A0A9E1ZXI9-F1
#
_entry.id   AF-A0A9E1ZXI9-F1
#
_cell.length_a   1.000
_cell.length_b   1.000
_cell.length_c   1.000
_cell.angle_alpha   90.00
_cell.angle_beta   90.00
_cell.angle_gamma   90.00
#
_symmetry.space_group_name_H-M   'P 1'
#
loop_
_entity.id
_entity.type
_entity.pdbx_description
1 polymer ?
#
loop_
_entity_poly.entity_id
_entity_poly.type
_entity_poly.pdbx_seq_one_letter_code
_entity_poly.pdbx_strand_id
1 'polypeptide(L)'
;PGEAAANQFYRDIDDRIGRLADLGAAVGLIADHGMSDKSQDDGSPNVIWLQDLLDKEFGSDTTKVVCPITDPFVAHHGALGGFVRIWCVGGADPAAVLNYVKTVTGVNMALTKDEACDEFDLPADREGDVVVISEQGTCIGSTEAAHDLEGLKGHRLRTHGGVTERQVPFIISQPLNDAYVTKAASGILRSHQIYDFLINGAA
;
A
#
# COMPACT_ATOMS: atom_id res chain seq x y z
N PRO A 1 12.20 -9.83 -6.14
CA PRO A 1 12.86 -10.75 -5.17
C PRO A 1 13.77 -11.74 -5.92
N GLY A 2 14.89 -12.17 -5.33
CA GLY A 2 15.77 -13.17 -5.95
C GLY A 2 16.82 -12.61 -6.94
N GLU A 3 16.67 -11.37 -7.41
CA GLU A 3 17.70 -10.69 -8.18
C GLU A 3 18.96 -10.41 -7.34
N ALA A 4 20.12 -10.33 -8.00
CA ALA A 4 21.42 -10.19 -7.32
C ALA A 4 21.47 -8.97 -6.39
N ALA A 5 20.99 -7.81 -6.85
CA ALA A 5 20.98 -6.59 -6.04
C ALA A 5 20.05 -6.71 -4.81
N ALA A 6 18.86 -7.29 -4.99
CA ALA A 6 17.94 -7.53 -3.88
C ALA A 6 18.55 -8.51 -2.86
N ASN A 7 19.12 -9.61 -3.32
CA ASN A 7 19.76 -10.59 -2.43
C ASN A 7 20.95 -9.98 -1.68
N GLN A 8 21.74 -9.14 -2.32
CA GLN A 8 22.85 -8.43 -1.66
C GLN A 8 22.33 -7.50 -0.57
N PHE A 9 21.28 -6.72 -0.85
CA PHE A 9 20.66 -5.84 0.13
C PHE A 9 20.17 -6.60 1.37
N TYR A 10 19.57 -7.78 1.20
CA TYR A 10 19.15 -8.62 2.33
C TYR A 10 20.33 -9.25 3.09
N ARG A 11 21.43 -9.61 2.43
CA ARG A 11 22.67 -10.05 3.12
C ARG A 11 23.24 -8.93 3.99
N ASP A 12 23.28 -7.72 3.45
CA ASP A 12 23.75 -6.54 4.17
C ASP A 12 22.89 -6.25 5.42
N ILE A 13 21.57 -6.43 5.31
CA ILE A 13 20.64 -6.34 6.44
C ILE A 13 20.92 -7.44 7.47
N ASP A 14 21.05 -8.70 7.03
CA ASP A 14 21.33 -9.87 7.87
C ASP A 14 22.60 -9.69 8.70
N ASP A 15 23.70 -9.25 8.10
CA ASP A 15 24.97 -8.95 8.79
C ASP A 15 24.78 -7.92 9.92
N ARG A 16 23.95 -6.89 9.68
CA ARG A 16 23.67 -5.83 10.67
C ARG A 16 22.79 -6.34 11.81
N ILE A 17 21.80 -7.18 11.51
CA ILE A 17 20.95 -7.84 12.52
C ILE A 17 21.79 -8.78 13.38
N GLY A 18 22.66 -9.59 12.77
CA GLY A 18 23.59 -10.48 13.48
C GLY A 18 24.46 -9.69 14.45
N ARG A 19 25.02 -8.57 14.02
CA ARG A 19 25.82 -7.70 14.90
C ARG A 19 25.01 -7.12 16.07
N LEU A 20 23.75 -6.76 15.87
CA LEU A 20 22.89 -6.29 16.97
C LEU A 20 22.63 -7.42 17.98
N ALA A 21 22.37 -8.64 17.50
CA ALA A 21 22.17 -9.82 18.34
C ALA A 21 23.45 -10.19 19.12
N ASP A 22 24.63 -10.15 18.48
CA ASP A 22 25.93 -10.42 19.12
C ASP A 22 26.25 -9.43 20.26
N LEU A 23 25.72 -8.21 20.18
CA LEU A 23 25.82 -7.20 21.24
C LEU A 23 24.82 -7.42 22.38
N GLY A 24 24.00 -8.47 22.32
CA GLY A 24 23.00 -8.82 23.33
C GLY A 24 21.67 -8.10 23.19
N ALA A 25 21.38 -7.46 22.04
CA ALA A 25 20.08 -6.85 21.81
C ALA A 25 19.00 -7.91 21.52
N ALA A 26 17.78 -7.67 22.02
CA ALA A 26 16.59 -8.30 21.45
C ALA A 26 16.22 -7.54 20.16
N VAL A 27 16.13 -8.26 19.04
CA VAL A 27 15.90 -7.66 17.73
C VAL A 27 14.54 -8.11 17.18
N GLY A 28 13.68 -7.14 16.88
CA GLY A 28 12.44 -7.35 16.14
C GLY A 28 12.58 -6.84 14.71
N LEU A 29 12.11 -7.62 13.73
CA LEU A 29 12.13 -7.27 12.32
C LEU A 29 10.71 -7.30 11.75
N ILE A 30 10.32 -6.19 11.15
CA ILE A 30 9.06 -6.02 10.41
C ILE A 30 9.30 -5.22 9.13
N ALA A 31 8.25 -5.13 8.31
CA ALA A 31 8.15 -4.11 7.28
C ALA A 31 6.91 -3.26 7.53
N ASP A 32 6.93 -2.03 7.02
CA ASP A 32 5.77 -1.15 6.92
C ASP A 32 4.74 -1.72 5.93
N HIS A 33 5.19 -2.22 4.79
CA HIS A 33 4.37 -2.89 3.77
C HIS A 33 5.20 -3.85 2.89
N GLY A 34 4.49 -4.65 2.11
CA GLY A 34 5.05 -5.47 1.03
C GLY A 34 5.32 -4.67 -0.26
N MET A 35 5.55 -5.38 -1.37
CA MET A 35 5.84 -4.78 -2.67
C MET A 35 5.48 -5.74 -3.82
N SER A 36 4.65 -5.28 -4.76
CA SER A 36 4.21 -6.07 -5.91
C SER A 36 4.73 -5.52 -7.24
N ASP A 37 4.83 -6.39 -8.24
CA ASP A 37 5.04 -5.97 -9.64
C ASP A 37 3.71 -5.51 -10.21
N LYS A 38 3.67 -4.29 -10.76
CA LYS A 38 2.45 -3.63 -11.25
C LYS A 38 2.62 -3.17 -12.69
N SER A 39 3.19 -4.04 -13.51
CA SER A 39 3.54 -3.79 -14.90
C SER A 39 2.84 -4.79 -15.83
N GLN A 40 2.57 -4.35 -17.05
CA GLN A 40 2.11 -5.19 -18.14
C GLN A 40 3.20 -6.20 -18.57
N ASP A 41 2.83 -7.11 -19.46
CA ASP A 41 3.74 -8.09 -20.05
C ASP A 41 4.90 -7.44 -20.82
N ASP A 42 4.65 -6.29 -21.46
CA ASP A 42 5.67 -5.51 -22.18
C ASP A 42 6.59 -4.69 -21.25
N GLY A 43 6.34 -4.72 -19.94
CA GLY A 43 7.11 -4.03 -18.91
C GLY A 43 6.66 -2.60 -18.63
N SER A 44 5.69 -2.06 -19.37
CA SER A 44 5.09 -0.75 -19.07
C SER A 44 4.24 -0.80 -17.78
N PRO A 45 4.07 0.32 -17.06
CA PRO A 45 3.17 0.39 -15.91
C PRO A 45 1.73 -0.01 -16.26
N ASN A 46 1.10 -0.85 -15.45
CA ASN A 46 -0.33 -1.17 -15.56
C ASN A 46 -1.14 -0.21 -14.67
N VAL A 47 -1.68 0.85 -15.26
CA VAL A 47 -2.26 2.00 -14.54
C VAL A 47 -3.74 2.19 -14.87
N ILE A 48 -4.54 2.42 -13.83
CA ILE A 48 -5.87 3.02 -13.95
C ILE A 48 -5.72 4.53 -13.76
N TRP A 49 -5.99 5.31 -14.81
CA TRP A 49 -6.06 6.78 -14.74
C TRP A 49 -7.43 7.21 -14.25
N LEU A 50 -7.64 7.11 -12.94
CA LEU A 50 -8.97 7.16 -12.37
C LEU A 50 -9.64 8.53 -12.50
N GLN A 51 -8.87 9.62 -12.43
CA GLN A 51 -9.44 10.96 -12.62
C GLN A 51 -9.96 11.12 -14.06
N ASP A 52 -9.23 10.63 -15.07
CA ASP A 52 -9.65 10.72 -16.47
C ASP A 52 -10.96 9.94 -16.72
N LEU A 53 -11.11 8.77 -16.07
CA LEU A 53 -12.34 7.98 -16.14
C LEU A 53 -13.53 8.70 -15.48
N LEU A 54 -13.32 9.29 -14.30
CA LEU A 54 -14.37 10.01 -13.59
C LEU A 54 -14.76 11.31 -14.29
N ASP A 55 -13.79 12.05 -14.84
CA ASP A 55 -14.04 13.26 -15.62
C ASP A 55 -14.88 12.96 -16.87
N LYS A 56 -14.63 11.81 -17.50
CA LYS A 56 -15.41 11.35 -18.66
C LYS A 56 -16.85 10.96 -18.29
N GLU A 57 -17.05 10.27 -17.16
CA GLU A 57 -18.36 9.76 -16.75
C GLU A 57 -19.23 10.84 -16.09
N PHE A 58 -18.66 11.60 -15.16
CA PHE A 58 -19.39 12.54 -14.31
C PHE A 58 -19.15 14.00 -14.68
N GLY A 59 -18.18 14.29 -15.55
CA GLY A 59 -17.76 15.63 -15.92
C GLY A 59 -16.57 16.12 -15.08
N SER A 60 -15.73 16.95 -15.68
CA SER A 60 -14.59 17.57 -15.02
C SER A 60 -15.01 18.41 -13.80
N ASP A 61 -14.12 18.50 -12.82
CA ASP A 61 -14.30 19.25 -11.55
C ASP A 61 -15.45 18.75 -10.64
N THR A 62 -16.07 17.60 -10.96
CA THR A 62 -17.10 16.99 -10.11
C THR A 62 -16.52 16.11 -9.01
N THR A 63 -15.35 15.53 -9.26
CA THR A 63 -14.61 14.68 -8.32
C THR A 63 -13.12 15.03 -8.31
N LYS A 64 -12.43 14.68 -7.23
CA LYS A 64 -10.99 14.80 -7.10
C LYS A 64 -10.38 13.50 -6.59
N VAL A 65 -9.57 12.85 -7.43
CA VAL A 65 -8.73 11.71 -7.07
C VAL A 65 -7.46 12.20 -6.38
N VAL A 66 -7.15 11.59 -5.26
CA VAL A 66 -5.96 11.86 -4.44
C VAL A 66 -5.15 10.58 -4.32
N CYS A 67 -3.89 10.65 -4.73
CA CYS A 67 -2.91 9.59 -4.61
C CYS A 67 -2.04 9.84 -3.37
N PRO A 68 -2.35 9.25 -2.19
CA PRO A 68 -1.66 9.59 -0.94
C PRO A 68 -0.28 8.93 -0.78
N ILE A 69 0.20 8.20 -1.80
CA ILE A 69 1.46 7.44 -1.74
C ILE A 69 2.69 8.35 -1.65
N THR A 70 2.64 9.54 -2.23
CA THR A 70 3.72 10.54 -2.21
C THR A 70 3.16 11.94 -2.06
N ASP A 71 4.03 12.92 -1.78
CA ASP A 71 3.65 14.32 -1.77
C ASP A 71 3.06 14.75 -3.13
N PRO A 72 2.06 15.64 -3.16
CA PRO A 72 1.35 16.03 -4.38
C PRO A 72 2.22 16.80 -5.39
N PHE A 73 3.41 17.25 -4.98
CA PHE A 73 4.36 17.99 -5.82
C PHE A 73 5.48 17.11 -6.39
N VAL A 74 5.51 15.82 -6.02
CA VAL A 74 6.51 14.87 -6.51
C VAL A 74 5.99 14.27 -7.82
N ALA A 75 6.31 14.91 -8.94
CA ALA A 75 6.06 14.37 -10.28
C ALA A 75 7.11 13.32 -10.69
N HIS A 76 8.30 13.36 -10.06
CA HIS A 76 9.39 12.44 -10.35
C HIS A 76 9.19 11.16 -9.54
N HIS A 77 9.17 9.99 -10.21
CA HIS A 77 8.96 8.64 -9.65
C HIS A 77 7.52 8.12 -9.65
N GLY A 78 6.67 8.67 -10.52
CA GLY A 78 5.40 8.07 -10.92
C GLY A 78 4.23 8.29 -9.96
N ALA A 79 4.40 8.47 -8.64
CA ALA A 79 3.28 8.70 -7.70
C ALA A 79 2.11 7.69 -7.87
N LEU A 80 2.43 6.45 -8.25
CA LEU A 80 1.48 5.37 -8.55
C LEU A 80 1.44 4.36 -7.41
N GLY A 81 0.27 4.12 -6.86
CA GLY A 81 0.05 3.18 -5.75
C GLY A 81 -1.18 2.30 -5.95
N GLY A 82 -1.39 1.36 -5.04
CA GLY A 82 -2.58 0.49 -5.02
C GLY A 82 -3.77 1.04 -4.25
N PHE A 83 -3.69 2.26 -3.73
CA PHE A 83 -4.73 2.89 -2.90
C PHE A 83 -4.87 4.36 -3.27
N VAL A 84 -6.10 4.83 -3.50
CA VAL A 84 -6.42 6.24 -3.72
C VAL A 84 -7.74 6.62 -3.03
N ARG A 85 -7.96 7.92 -2.88
CA ARG A 85 -9.18 8.50 -2.32
C ARG A 85 -9.86 9.36 -3.38
N ILE A 86 -11.19 9.40 -3.36
CA ILE A 86 -11.99 10.29 -4.20
C ILE A 86 -12.80 11.22 -3.30
N TRP A 87 -12.69 12.53 -3.53
CA TRP A 87 -13.60 13.53 -2.98
C TRP A 87 -14.61 13.97 -4.04
N CYS A 88 -15.89 14.00 -3.69
CA CYS A 88 -16.98 14.48 -4.55
C CYS A 88 -17.15 15.99 -4.37
N VAL A 89 -16.28 16.78 -5.02
CA VAL A 89 -16.14 18.22 -4.77
C VAL A 89 -17.11 19.11 -5.56
N GLY A 90 -17.66 18.63 -6.68
CA GLY A 90 -18.55 19.40 -7.56
C GLY A 90 -19.97 18.87 -7.63
N GLY A 91 -20.42 18.15 -6.59
CA GLY A 91 -21.80 17.66 -6.48
C GLY A 91 -22.07 16.30 -7.13
N ALA A 92 -21.03 15.56 -7.53
CA ALA A 92 -21.18 14.15 -7.87
C ALA A 92 -21.76 13.39 -6.65
N ASP A 93 -22.71 12.48 -6.90
CA ASP A 93 -23.25 11.61 -5.86
C ASP A 93 -22.21 10.53 -5.50
N PRO A 94 -21.71 10.46 -4.25
CA PRO A 94 -20.75 9.44 -3.84
C PRO A 94 -21.23 8.01 -4.11
N ALA A 95 -22.53 7.74 -4.03
CA ALA A 95 -23.07 6.41 -4.30
C ALA A 95 -22.96 6.06 -5.80
N ALA A 96 -23.22 7.02 -6.69
CA ALA A 96 -23.04 6.85 -8.13
C ALA A 96 -21.56 6.65 -8.49
N VAL A 97 -20.67 7.45 -7.92
CA VAL A 97 -19.21 7.32 -8.09
C VAL A 97 -18.74 5.95 -7.62
N LEU A 98 -19.13 5.52 -6.41
CA LEU A 98 -18.81 4.21 -5.88
C LEU A 98 -19.24 3.07 -6.82
N ASN A 99 -20.49 3.11 -7.29
CA ASN A 99 -21.04 2.08 -8.17
C ASN A 99 -20.31 2.01 -9.51
N TYR A 100 -19.95 3.17 -10.09
CA TYR A 100 -19.16 3.22 -11.31
C TYR A 100 -17.76 2.62 -11.09
N VAL A 101 -17.06 3.03 -10.04
CA VAL A 101 -15.69 2.56 -9.75
C VAL A 101 -15.64 1.05 -9.54
N LYS A 102 -16.68 0.45 -8.94
CA LYS A 102 -16.80 -1.01 -8.81
C LYS A 102 -16.81 -1.76 -10.15
N THR A 103 -17.13 -1.08 -11.26
CA THR A 103 -17.13 -1.69 -12.61
C THR A 103 -15.80 -1.54 -13.36
N VAL A 104 -14.86 -0.74 -12.83
CA VAL A 104 -13.58 -0.48 -13.49
C VAL A 104 -12.67 -1.71 -13.35
N THR A 105 -12.23 -2.27 -14.48
CA THR A 105 -11.30 -3.40 -14.52
C THR A 105 -10.00 -3.05 -13.80
N GLY A 106 -9.49 -3.97 -12.97
CA GLY A 106 -8.28 -3.77 -12.17
C GLY A 106 -8.51 -3.13 -10.80
N VAL A 107 -9.74 -2.72 -10.48
CA VAL A 107 -10.16 -2.35 -9.12
C VAL A 107 -10.48 -3.63 -8.34
N ASN A 108 -9.83 -3.80 -7.18
CA ASN A 108 -10.10 -4.91 -6.26
C ASN A 108 -11.24 -4.57 -5.29
N MET A 109 -11.22 -3.36 -4.72
CA MET A 109 -12.25 -2.89 -3.79
C MET A 109 -12.55 -1.42 -4.06
N ALA A 110 -13.82 -1.05 -3.96
CA ALA A 110 -14.25 0.32 -3.80
C ALA A 110 -15.22 0.39 -2.62
N LEU A 111 -14.94 1.29 -1.68
CA LEU A 111 -15.60 1.38 -0.39
C LEU A 111 -16.12 2.80 -0.17
N THR A 112 -17.22 2.92 0.58
CA THR A 112 -17.61 4.18 1.20
C THR A 112 -16.57 4.61 2.22
N LYS A 113 -16.62 5.90 2.61
CA LYS A 113 -15.87 6.44 3.74
C LYS A 113 -15.99 5.57 4.99
N ASP A 114 -17.22 5.26 5.40
CA ASP A 114 -17.49 4.56 6.66
C ASP A 114 -16.95 3.12 6.61
N GLU A 115 -17.19 2.39 5.52
CA GLU A 115 -16.64 1.04 5.33
C GLU A 115 -15.11 1.04 5.38
N ALA A 116 -14.45 2.02 4.76
CA ALA A 116 -12.99 2.11 4.76
C ALA A 116 -12.43 2.48 6.15
N CYS A 117 -13.11 3.36 6.88
CA CYS A 117 -12.71 3.73 8.24
C CYS A 117 -12.83 2.53 9.20
N ASP A 118 -13.92 1.76 9.08
CA ASP A 118 -14.17 0.59 9.91
C ASP A 118 -13.23 -0.58 9.58
N GLU A 119 -12.98 -0.87 8.29
CA GLU A 119 -12.15 -2.00 7.86
C GLU A 119 -10.64 -1.76 8.11
N PHE A 120 -10.19 -0.51 8.00
CA PHE A 120 -8.77 -0.16 8.02
C PHE A 120 -8.34 0.72 9.19
N ASP A 121 -9.21 0.92 10.18
CA ASP A 121 -8.96 1.76 11.36
C ASP A 121 -8.51 3.19 10.98
N LEU A 122 -9.20 3.81 10.01
CA LEU A 122 -8.82 5.12 9.44
C LEU A 122 -9.59 6.30 10.07
N PRO A 123 -8.98 7.49 10.16
CA PRO A 123 -9.63 8.69 10.68
C PRO A 123 -10.60 9.30 9.65
N ALA A 124 -11.90 9.28 9.95
CA ALA A 124 -12.96 9.73 9.04
C ALA A 124 -12.87 11.21 8.59
N ASP A 125 -12.27 12.08 9.41
CA ASP A 125 -12.07 13.50 9.11
C ASP A 125 -11.02 13.74 8.00
N ARG A 126 -10.23 12.71 7.65
CA ARG A 126 -9.20 12.78 6.61
C ARG A 126 -9.48 11.87 5.41
N GLU A 127 -10.63 11.21 5.41
CA GLU A 127 -10.94 10.18 4.41
C GLU A 127 -11.76 10.75 3.23
N GLY A 128 -11.58 10.14 2.06
CA GLY A 128 -12.38 10.39 0.86
C GLY A 128 -13.84 9.99 1.03
N ASP A 129 -14.70 10.46 0.13
CA ASP A 129 -16.09 9.98 0.06
C ASP A 129 -16.13 8.53 -0.47
N VAL A 130 -15.17 8.19 -1.33
CA VAL A 130 -14.93 6.83 -1.83
C VAL A 130 -13.44 6.49 -1.72
N VAL A 131 -13.14 5.30 -1.25
CA VAL A 131 -11.80 4.70 -1.21
C VAL A 131 -11.70 3.63 -2.29
N VAL A 132 -10.57 3.60 -3.00
CA VAL A 132 -10.35 2.65 -4.09
C VAL A 132 -9.03 1.92 -3.90
N ILE A 133 -9.09 0.59 -3.99
CA ILE A 133 -7.95 -0.30 -3.86
C ILE A 133 -7.84 -1.13 -5.14
N SER A 134 -6.65 -1.19 -5.71
CA SER A 134 -6.38 -1.93 -6.95
C SER A 134 -6.14 -3.41 -6.70
N GLU A 135 -6.20 -4.20 -7.76
CA GLU A 135 -5.65 -5.55 -7.79
C GLU A 135 -4.11 -5.54 -7.66
N GLN A 136 -3.52 -6.73 -7.44
CA GLN A 136 -2.08 -6.90 -7.18
C GLN A 136 -1.20 -6.33 -8.30
N GLY A 137 -1.57 -6.60 -9.56
CA GLY A 137 -0.80 -6.24 -10.75
C GLY A 137 -1.12 -4.86 -11.32
N THR A 138 -1.95 -4.07 -10.65
CA THR A 138 -2.47 -2.78 -11.16
C THR A 138 -2.19 -1.67 -10.17
N CYS A 139 -1.84 -0.49 -10.64
CA CYS A 139 -1.76 0.72 -9.83
C CYS A 139 -2.80 1.76 -10.28
N ILE A 140 -3.04 2.76 -9.45
CA ILE A 140 -4.02 3.81 -9.71
C ILE A 140 -3.29 5.15 -9.66
N GLY A 141 -3.45 5.93 -10.72
CA GLY A 141 -3.03 7.32 -10.83
C GLY A 141 -4.22 8.26 -10.82
N SER A 142 -3.92 9.56 -10.83
CA SER A 142 -4.92 10.61 -11.03
C SER A 142 -5.26 10.74 -12.51
N THR A 143 -4.77 11.76 -13.21
CA THR A 143 -4.83 11.86 -14.67
C THR A 143 -3.52 11.37 -15.28
N GLU A 144 -3.54 10.83 -16.50
CA GLU A 144 -2.31 10.44 -17.20
C GLU A 144 -1.34 11.63 -17.32
N ALA A 145 -1.86 12.81 -17.65
CA ALA A 145 -1.07 14.02 -17.83
C ALA A 145 -0.38 14.54 -16.55
N ALA A 146 -0.84 14.14 -15.36
CA ALA A 146 -0.27 14.57 -14.08
C ALA A 146 0.92 13.72 -13.62
N HIS A 147 1.24 12.63 -14.32
CA HIS A 147 2.27 11.67 -13.90
C HIS A 147 3.39 11.59 -14.95
N ASP A 148 4.62 11.94 -14.55
CA ASP A 148 5.81 11.78 -15.39
C ASP A 148 6.39 10.36 -15.22
N LEU A 149 6.28 9.56 -16.28
CA LEU A 149 6.74 8.17 -16.30
C LEU A 149 8.12 8.00 -16.92
N GLU A 150 8.80 9.07 -17.35
CA GLU A 150 10.11 8.97 -18.00
C GLU A 150 11.15 8.26 -17.13
N GLY A 151 11.12 8.52 -15.81
CA GLY A 151 12.00 7.87 -14.84
C GLY A 151 11.77 6.37 -14.62
N LEU A 152 10.67 5.81 -15.14
CA LEU A 152 10.37 4.38 -15.07
C LEU A 152 10.81 3.62 -16.33
N LYS A 153 11.28 4.32 -17.38
CA LYS A 153 11.68 3.68 -18.64
C LYS A 153 12.80 2.65 -18.40
N GLY A 154 12.61 1.46 -18.99
CA GLY A 154 13.57 0.36 -18.90
C GLY A 154 13.48 -0.48 -17.62
N HIS A 155 12.54 -0.16 -16.72
CA HIS A 155 12.31 -0.92 -15.49
C HIS A 155 10.83 -1.26 -15.32
N ARG A 156 10.55 -2.47 -14.84
CA ARG A 156 9.18 -2.83 -14.42
C ARG A 156 8.82 -2.04 -13.17
N LEU A 157 7.66 -1.38 -13.18
CA LEU A 157 7.10 -0.73 -12.01
C LEU A 157 6.83 -1.75 -10.91
N ARG A 158 7.40 -1.49 -9.73
CA ARG A 158 7.06 -2.17 -8.48
C ARG A 158 6.58 -1.13 -7.49
N THR A 159 5.39 -1.33 -6.94
CA THR A 159 4.77 -0.41 -5.98
C THR A 159 3.89 -1.16 -4.98
N HIS A 160 3.27 -0.43 -4.07
CA HIS A 160 2.51 -0.92 -2.92
C HIS A 160 1.28 -0.04 -2.65
N GLY A 161 0.64 -0.25 -1.51
CA GLY A 161 -0.50 0.52 -1.01
C GLY A 161 -1.80 -0.24 -1.04
N GLY A 162 -1.90 -1.33 -1.81
CA GLY A 162 -3.09 -2.18 -1.82
C GLY A 162 -3.10 -3.23 -0.70
N VAL A 163 -4.21 -3.95 -0.57
CA VAL A 163 -4.34 -5.05 0.41
C VAL A 163 -3.42 -6.23 0.11
N THR A 164 -2.98 -6.37 -1.15
CA THR A 164 -2.06 -7.41 -1.62
C THR A 164 -0.64 -7.22 -1.11
N GLU A 165 -0.31 -6.02 -0.62
CA GLU A 165 0.97 -5.71 0.03
C GLU A 165 0.85 -5.63 1.57
N ARG A 166 -0.28 -6.06 2.16
CA ARG A 166 -0.52 -5.97 3.62
C ARG A 166 0.28 -6.99 4.43
N GLN A 167 0.60 -8.15 3.85
CA GLN A 167 1.32 -9.20 4.56
C GLN A 167 2.82 -8.91 4.61
N VAL A 168 3.36 -8.82 5.82
CA VAL A 168 4.77 -8.48 6.09
C VAL A 168 5.40 -9.49 7.04
N PRO A 169 6.73 -9.66 7.04
CA PRO A 169 7.40 -10.48 8.04
C PRO A 169 7.18 -9.91 9.45
N PHE A 170 7.15 -10.81 10.43
CA PHE A 170 7.15 -10.49 11.85
C PHE A 170 8.10 -11.47 12.55
N ILE A 171 9.34 -11.04 12.78
CA ILE A 171 10.43 -11.90 13.26
C ILE A 171 10.99 -11.30 14.54
N ILE A 172 11.25 -12.14 15.54
CA ILE A 172 11.87 -11.75 16.81
C ILE A 172 13.05 -12.69 17.06
N SER A 173 14.18 -12.14 17.51
CA SER A 173 15.43 -12.88 17.71
C SER A 173 15.43 -13.77 18.97
N GLN A 174 14.42 -13.62 19.84
CA GLN A 174 14.27 -14.36 21.08
C GLN A 174 13.00 -15.23 21.04
N PRO A 175 12.97 -16.35 21.77
CA PRO A 175 11.75 -17.11 21.98
C PRO A 175 10.66 -16.25 22.61
N LEU A 176 9.41 -16.52 22.27
CA LEU A 176 8.28 -15.90 22.96
C LEU A 176 7.93 -16.72 24.21
N ASN A 177 7.54 -16.06 25.28
CA ASN A 177 6.90 -16.71 26.42
C ASN A 177 5.52 -17.28 26.05
N ASP A 178 5.00 -18.21 26.86
CA ASP A 178 3.76 -18.95 26.57
C ASP A 178 2.54 -18.05 26.29
N ALA A 179 2.44 -16.92 26.99
CA ALA A 179 1.35 -15.97 26.79
C ALA A 179 1.40 -15.33 25.40
N TYR A 180 2.60 -14.96 24.93
CA TYR A 180 2.78 -14.35 23.61
C TYR A 180 2.79 -15.37 22.47
N VAL A 181 3.19 -16.62 22.72
CA VAL A 181 2.96 -17.74 21.78
C VAL A 181 1.46 -17.92 21.56
N THR A 182 0.67 -17.93 22.63
CA THR A 182 -0.79 -18.06 22.55
C THR A 182 -1.41 -16.85 21.84
N LYS A 183 -0.95 -15.64 22.16
CA LYS A 183 -1.40 -14.40 21.50
C LYS A 183 -1.15 -14.43 19.99
N ALA A 184 0.06 -14.83 19.56
CA ALA A 184 0.40 -14.97 18.14
C ALA A 184 -0.46 -16.02 17.42
N ALA A 185 -0.81 -17.12 18.10
CA ALA A 185 -1.66 -18.16 17.52
C ALA A 185 -3.15 -17.80 17.46
N SER A 186 -3.60 -16.84 18.29
CA SER A 186 -5.03 -16.53 18.45
C SER A 186 -5.61 -15.56 17.40
N GLY A 187 -4.79 -14.95 16.55
CA GLY A 187 -5.26 -13.98 15.56
C GLY A 187 -4.19 -13.54 14.57
N ILE A 188 -4.54 -12.54 13.75
CA ILE A 188 -3.62 -11.95 12.78
C ILE A 188 -2.77 -10.89 13.49
N LEU A 189 -1.45 -11.08 13.45
CA LEU A 189 -0.50 -10.08 13.95
C LEU A 189 -0.53 -8.82 13.08
N ARG A 190 -0.42 -7.66 13.74
CA ARG A 190 -0.24 -6.37 13.09
C ARG A 190 1.21 -5.91 13.25
N SER A 191 1.80 -5.31 12.20
CA SER A 191 3.20 -4.86 12.22
C SER A 191 3.51 -3.91 13.38
N HIS A 192 2.57 -3.03 13.73
CA HIS A 192 2.70 -2.09 14.85
C HIS A 192 2.76 -2.77 16.24
N GLN A 193 2.48 -4.08 16.33
CA GLN A 193 2.59 -4.85 17.58
C GLN A 193 4.02 -5.35 17.85
N ILE A 194 4.99 -5.11 16.95
CA ILE A 194 6.36 -5.64 17.10
C ILE A 194 7.01 -5.26 18.43
N TYR A 195 6.82 -4.02 18.89
CA TYR A 195 7.40 -3.57 20.16
C TYR A 195 6.74 -4.22 21.37
N ASP A 196 5.42 -4.45 21.33
CA ASP A 196 4.70 -5.16 22.39
C ASP A 196 5.25 -6.58 22.55
N PHE A 197 5.39 -7.31 21.44
CA PHE A 197 5.97 -8.65 21.45
C PHE A 197 7.44 -8.65 21.86
N LEU A 198 8.24 -7.69 21.39
CA LEU A 198 9.67 -7.65 21.69
C LEU A 198 9.96 -7.32 23.15
N ILE A 199 9.20 -6.41 23.76
CA ILE A 199 9.44 -5.93 25.14
C ILE A 199 8.78 -6.84 26.17
N ASN A 200 7.55 -7.29 25.91
CA ASN A 200 6.74 -8.01 26.89
C ASN A 200 6.68 -9.52 26.61
N GLY A 201 6.99 -9.93 25.38
CA GLY A 201 6.85 -11.30 24.91
C GLY A 201 8.15 -12.09 24.83
N ALA A 202 9.29 -11.43 24.63
CA ALA A 202 10.58 -12.08 24.56
C ALA A 202 10.98 -12.70 25.92
N ALA A 203 11.44 -13.96 25.90
CA ALA A 203 11.87 -14.73 27.06
C ALA A 203 13.39 -14.97 27.08
#